data_AF-A0A7S0FRY8-F1
#
_entry.id   AF-A0A7S0FRY8-F1
#
_cell.length_a   1.000
_cell.length_b   1.000
_cell.length_c   1.000
_cell.angle_alpha   90.00
_cell.angle_beta   90.00
_cell.angle_gamma   90.00
#
_symmetry.space_group_name_H-M   'P 1'
#
loop_
_entity.id
_entity.type
_entity.pdbx_description
1 polymer ?
#
loop_
_entity_poly.entity_id
_entity_poly.type
_entity_poly.pdbx_seq_one_letter_code
_entity_poly.pdbx_strand_id
1 'polypeptide(L)'
;LDVQSAKRWREVEGHTIKNIGSAGASLTSRVCTGDGSLTIATGQAALIEEISGYLGGEEATIPPGTVLCFCVLLMWFLHVFQALMRTLSFLKAIYQRPRRRTRLVRQSEGLFEVASVGTERLLVLTAVMLARFIIELALLMVGARWLSTTPNITELVLNTTALTFVLDMEKILFATLAPLPIKTLVRNTKPMPKTWGTHWHGAGVAPVFNLLMSGMFVGFFMWWKAIPLVTDMATIAHELCGGPQDFVVSHAEMRHLGVVHAAGTLPYAPPGGPEEVLVAGVLPKAVRNVIEVGGPARAQSVFYWPSVQFMQTVAQWTTSEFVDNMARNQMHRCEDYPFAAQDSFPHFQAAIEAVTGMSGATSCSDLVALCSGVHSIVRL
;
A
#
# COMPACT_ATOMS: atom_id res chain seq x y z
N LEU A 1 0.66 -5.12 2.30
CA LEU A 1 2.12 -5.24 2.46
C LEU A 1 2.49 -4.48 3.74
N ASP A 2 3.34 -5.01 4.62
CA ASP A 2 3.86 -4.24 5.76
C ASP A 2 5.17 -3.53 5.38
N VAL A 3 5.62 -2.61 6.25
CA VAL A 3 6.84 -1.80 6.03
C VAL A 3 8.08 -2.69 5.84
N GLN A 4 8.21 -3.77 6.62
CA GLN A 4 9.36 -4.66 6.54
C GLN A 4 9.39 -5.47 5.24
N SER A 5 8.22 -5.92 4.76
CA SER A 5 8.11 -6.60 3.47
C SER A 5 8.42 -5.67 2.31
N ALA A 6 8.02 -4.39 2.40
CA ALA A 6 8.36 -3.36 1.42
C ALA A 6 9.88 -3.18 1.30
N LYS A 7 10.55 -2.98 2.45
CA LYS A 7 12.01 -2.86 2.53
C LYS A 7 12.72 -4.09 1.99
N ARG A 8 12.32 -5.29 2.46
CA ARG A 8 12.91 -6.56 2.03
C ARG A 8 12.73 -6.78 0.52
N TRP A 9 11.56 -6.46 -0.03
CA TRP A 9 11.32 -6.57 -1.47
C TRP A 9 12.29 -5.67 -2.25
N ARG A 10 12.48 -4.42 -1.81
CA ARG A 10 13.40 -3.50 -2.48
C ARG A 10 14.84 -4.01 -2.48
N GLU A 11 15.31 -4.51 -1.34
CA GLU A 11 16.68 -5.03 -1.16
C GLU A 11 16.95 -6.31 -1.99
N VAL A 12 15.97 -7.20 -2.08
CA VAL A 12 16.13 -8.53 -2.68
C VAL A 12 15.75 -8.56 -4.16
N GLU A 13 14.67 -7.88 -4.53
CA GLU A 13 14.04 -7.97 -5.86
C GLU A 13 14.04 -6.65 -6.63
N GLY A 14 13.81 -5.51 -5.96
CA GLY A 14 13.65 -4.22 -6.63
C GLY A 14 14.92 -3.75 -7.35
N HIS A 15 16.09 -3.97 -6.73
CA HIS A 15 17.38 -3.61 -7.30
C HIS A 15 18.15 -4.79 -7.89
N THR A 16 17.59 -6.00 -8.02
CA THR A 16 18.38 -7.12 -8.55
C THR A 16 18.64 -6.98 -10.05
N ILE A 17 19.88 -7.26 -10.48
CA ILE A 17 20.27 -7.25 -11.90
C ILE A 17 19.41 -8.18 -12.77
N LYS A 18 18.83 -9.23 -12.18
CA LYS A 18 17.96 -10.20 -12.87
C LYS A 18 16.64 -9.59 -13.36
N ASN A 19 16.18 -8.50 -12.74
CA ASN A 19 14.88 -7.88 -13.00
C ASN A 19 14.99 -6.57 -13.80
N ILE A 20 16.14 -6.30 -14.45
CA ILE A 20 16.31 -5.11 -15.29
C ILE A 20 15.40 -5.20 -16.51
N GLY A 21 14.66 -4.12 -16.77
CA GLY A 21 13.81 -4.02 -17.96
C GLY A 21 14.62 -3.91 -19.25
N SER A 22 13.98 -4.12 -20.40
CA SER A 22 14.61 -3.94 -21.72
C SER A 22 15.17 -2.53 -21.96
N ALA A 23 14.62 -1.52 -21.27
CA ALA A 23 15.09 -0.14 -21.30
C ALA A 23 16.33 0.12 -20.41
N GLY A 24 16.85 -0.89 -19.70
CA GLY A 24 18.00 -0.73 -18.80
C GLY A 24 17.68 -0.01 -17.50
N ALA A 25 16.40 0.19 -17.16
CA ALA A 25 15.95 0.74 -15.89
C ALA A 25 15.77 -0.36 -14.83
N SER A 26 16.02 -0.01 -13.56
CA SER A 26 15.79 -0.91 -12.43
C SER A 26 14.30 -1.24 -12.24
N LEU A 27 13.99 -2.37 -11.61
CA LEU A 27 12.61 -2.73 -11.32
C LEU A 27 11.96 -1.74 -10.34
N THR A 28 12.72 -1.27 -9.34
CA THR A 28 12.26 -0.21 -8.41
C THR A 28 11.85 1.05 -9.16
N SER A 29 12.70 1.57 -10.06
CA SER A 29 12.43 2.79 -10.84
C SER A 29 11.11 2.64 -11.62
N ARG A 30 10.93 1.52 -12.34
CA ARG A 30 9.71 1.19 -13.09
C ARG A 30 8.44 1.12 -12.23
N VAL A 31 8.53 0.49 -11.05
CA VAL A 31 7.40 0.37 -10.11
C VAL A 31 6.98 1.75 -9.60
N CYS A 32 7.95 2.57 -9.22
CA CYS A 32 7.72 3.89 -8.63
C CYS A 32 7.22 4.93 -9.64
N THR A 33 7.53 4.76 -10.92
CA THR A 33 7.02 5.59 -12.02
C THR A 33 5.70 5.10 -12.62
N GLY A 34 5.13 4.00 -12.12
CA GLY A 34 3.85 3.47 -12.58
C GLY A 34 3.90 2.77 -13.96
N ASP A 35 4.95 1.98 -14.22
CA ASP A 35 5.05 1.22 -15.47
C ASP A 35 3.98 0.10 -15.57
N GLY A 36 2.92 0.36 -16.34
CA GLY A 36 1.83 -0.59 -16.57
C GLY A 36 2.22 -1.84 -17.40
N SER A 37 3.42 -1.89 -17.97
CA SER A 37 3.91 -3.06 -18.72
C SER A 37 4.59 -4.13 -17.84
N LEU A 38 4.69 -3.88 -16.54
CA LEU A 38 5.31 -4.80 -15.60
C LEU A 38 4.53 -6.11 -15.49
N THR A 39 5.18 -7.23 -15.82
CA THR A 39 4.68 -8.58 -15.53
C THR A 39 5.16 -9.11 -14.18
N ILE A 40 6.28 -8.57 -13.69
CA ILE A 40 6.88 -8.86 -12.39
C ILE A 40 6.61 -7.64 -11.48
N ALA A 41 6.34 -7.89 -10.19
CA ALA A 41 6.03 -6.85 -9.20
C ALA A 41 4.78 -6.00 -9.50
N THR A 42 3.80 -6.57 -10.21
CA THR A 42 2.47 -5.97 -10.43
C THR A 42 1.79 -5.57 -9.13
N GLY A 43 1.93 -6.38 -8.07
CA GLY A 43 1.37 -6.08 -6.75
C GLY A 43 1.97 -4.83 -6.10
N GLN A 44 3.28 -4.60 -6.26
CA GLN A 44 3.96 -3.41 -5.74
C GLN A 44 3.59 -2.17 -6.55
N ALA A 45 3.50 -2.28 -7.88
CA ALA A 45 3.05 -1.20 -8.74
C ALA A 45 1.61 -0.76 -8.39
N ALA A 46 0.68 -1.71 -8.29
CA ALA A 46 -0.70 -1.44 -7.90
C ALA A 46 -0.79 -0.83 -6.48
N LEU A 47 0.04 -1.30 -5.54
CA LEU A 47 0.08 -0.75 -4.19
C LEU A 47 0.56 0.71 -4.18
N ILE A 48 1.60 1.05 -4.96
CA ILE A 48 2.10 2.42 -5.08
C ILE A 48 1.08 3.32 -5.78
N GLU A 49 0.40 2.83 -6.81
CA GLU A 49 -0.71 3.54 -7.46
C GLU A 49 -1.84 3.84 -6.45
N GLU A 50 -2.22 2.87 -5.64
CA GLU A 50 -3.24 3.05 -4.59
C GLU A 50 -2.78 4.05 -3.51
N ILE A 51 -1.54 3.92 -3.02
CA ILE A 51 -0.98 4.82 -2.00
C ILE A 51 -0.89 6.25 -2.53
N SER A 52 -0.39 6.45 -3.76
CA SER A 52 -0.29 7.78 -4.37
C SER A 52 -1.66 8.39 -4.65
N GLY A 53 -2.65 7.58 -5.07
CA GLY A 53 -4.04 8.02 -5.17
C GLY A 53 -4.65 8.44 -3.82
N TYR A 54 -4.31 7.74 -2.74
CA TYR A 54 -4.79 8.04 -1.40
C TYR A 54 -4.13 9.28 -0.78
N LEU A 55 -2.79 9.35 -0.86
CA LEU A 55 -1.98 10.44 -0.32
C LEU A 55 -2.09 11.73 -1.14
N GLY A 56 -2.35 11.62 -2.44
CA GLY A 56 -2.27 12.74 -3.38
C GLY A 56 -0.82 13.05 -3.77
N GLY A 57 -0.63 14.11 -4.55
CA GLY A 57 0.71 14.61 -4.89
C GLY A 57 1.37 15.36 -3.73
N GLU A 58 2.68 15.61 -3.83
CA GLU A 58 3.49 16.25 -2.79
C GLU A 58 2.99 17.65 -2.36
N GLU A 59 2.21 18.34 -3.21
CA GLU A 59 1.69 19.68 -2.92
C GLU A 59 0.42 19.69 -2.05
N ALA A 60 -0.23 18.53 -1.83
CA ALA A 60 -1.47 18.47 -1.07
C ALA A 60 -1.20 18.59 0.44
N THR A 61 -1.63 19.71 1.05
CA THR A 61 -1.55 19.90 2.52
C THR A 61 -2.36 18.87 3.31
N ILE A 62 -3.44 18.35 2.73
CA ILE A 62 -4.27 17.30 3.34
C ILE A 62 -4.52 16.22 2.27
N PRO A 63 -4.16 14.96 2.53
CA PRO A 63 -4.41 13.87 1.61
C PRO A 63 -5.90 13.73 1.25
N PRO A 64 -6.26 13.60 -0.05
CA PRO A 64 -7.65 13.49 -0.48
C PRO A 64 -8.36 12.27 0.13
N GLY A 65 -7.64 11.15 0.30
CA GLY A 65 -8.18 9.96 0.96
C GLY A 65 -8.56 10.21 2.43
N THR A 66 -7.81 11.06 3.13
CA THR A 66 -8.10 11.45 4.52
C THR A 66 -9.37 12.30 4.62
N VAL A 67 -9.56 13.25 3.70
CA VAL A 67 -10.79 14.07 3.62
C VAL A 67 -12.00 13.19 3.32
N LEU A 68 -11.87 12.27 2.37
CA LEU A 68 -12.97 11.35 2.04
C LEU A 68 -13.31 10.43 3.21
N CYS A 69 -12.30 9.88 3.92
CA CYS A 69 -12.49 9.08 5.12
C CYS A 69 -13.24 9.85 6.21
N PHE A 70 -12.88 11.11 6.44
CA PHE A 70 -13.62 11.99 7.35
C PHE A 70 -15.09 12.14 6.95
N CYS A 71 -15.36 12.46 5.68
CA CYS A 71 -16.73 12.64 5.18
C CYS A 71 -17.55 11.35 5.32
N VAL A 72 -16.98 10.21 4.96
CA VAL A 72 -17.60 8.89 5.05
C VAL A 72 -17.91 8.52 6.50
N LEU A 73 -16.96 8.70 7.42
CA LEU A 73 -17.18 8.43 8.85
C LEU A 73 -18.23 9.35 9.46
N LEU A 74 -18.26 10.62 9.05
CA LEU A 74 -19.28 11.58 9.47
C LEU A 74 -20.67 11.15 8.97
N MET A 75 -20.79 10.82 7.69
CA MET A 75 -22.05 10.33 7.11
C MET A 75 -22.52 9.03 7.79
N TRP A 76 -21.60 8.09 8.01
CA TRP A 76 -21.88 6.83 8.70
C TRP A 76 -22.39 7.07 10.12
N PHE A 77 -21.68 7.91 10.89
CA PHE A 77 -22.09 8.28 12.24
C PHE A 77 -23.49 8.90 12.24
N LEU A 78 -23.73 9.91 11.41
CA LEU A 78 -25.03 10.59 11.36
C LEU A 78 -26.17 9.64 10.98
N HIS A 79 -25.93 8.71 10.06
CA HIS A 79 -26.91 7.74 9.63
C HIS A 79 -27.29 6.76 10.77
N VAL A 80 -26.29 6.15 11.41
CA VAL A 80 -26.54 5.21 12.53
C VAL A 80 -27.09 5.95 13.76
N PHE A 81 -26.57 7.14 14.05
CA PHE A 81 -27.03 7.96 15.17
C PHE A 81 -28.50 8.36 15.00
N GLN A 82 -28.95 8.61 13.78
CA GLN A 82 -30.37 8.84 13.51
C GLN A 82 -31.21 7.61 13.86
N ALA A 83 -30.73 6.39 13.57
CA ALA A 83 -31.40 5.15 13.97
C ALA A 83 -31.46 5.02 15.50
N LEU A 84 -30.33 5.21 16.19
CA LEU A 84 -30.25 5.17 17.66
C LEU A 84 -31.22 6.17 18.31
N MET A 85 -31.27 7.41 17.82
CA MET A 85 -32.15 8.44 18.36
C MET A 85 -33.63 8.12 18.13
N ARG A 86 -33.99 7.46 17.01
CA ARG A 86 -35.35 6.97 16.78
C ARG A 86 -35.71 5.85 17.77
N THR A 87 -34.79 4.91 17.99
CA THR A 87 -34.92 3.81 18.96
C THR A 87 -35.14 4.36 20.39
N LEU A 88 -34.32 5.32 20.82
CA LEU A 88 -34.44 5.97 22.13
C LEU A 88 -35.70 6.81 22.26
N SER A 89 -36.08 7.55 21.21
CA SER A 89 -37.31 8.36 21.22
C SER A 89 -38.55 7.48 21.35
N PHE A 90 -38.58 6.34 20.66
CA PHE A 90 -39.66 5.36 20.76
C PHE A 90 -39.72 4.73 22.15
N LEU A 91 -38.57 4.36 22.70
CA LEU A 91 -38.48 3.80 24.06
C LEU A 91 -38.98 4.81 25.10
N LYS A 92 -38.56 6.07 25.02
CA LYS A 92 -39.04 7.17 25.87
C LYS A 92 -40.55 7.36 25.75
N ALA A 93 -41.08 7.37 24.53
CA ALA A 93 -42.52 7.53 24.29
C ALA A 93 -43.34 6.37 24.88
N ILE A 94 -42.83 5.14 24.80
CA ILE A 94 -43.45 3.97 25.44
C ILE A 94 -43.47 4.11 26.96
N TYR A 95 -42.35 4.53 27.57
CA TYR A 95 -42.25 4.67 29.03
C TYR A 95 -43.14 5.76 29.60
N GLN A 96 -43.49 6.79 28.82
CA GLN A 96 -44.40 7.85 29.23
C GLN A 96 -45.88 7.43 29.23
N ARG A 97 -46.24 6.27 28.68
CA ARG A 97 -47.64 5.80 28.62
C ARG A 97 -48.06 5.08 29.90
N PRO A 98 -49.34 5.23 30.31
CA PRO A 98 -49.84 4.61 31.53
C PRO A 98 -49.84 3.08 31.42
N ARG A 99 -49.43 2.41 32.51
CA ARG A 99 -49.34 0.95 32.63
C ARG A 99 -50.71 0.35 32.97
N ARG A 100 -51.45 -0.08 31.96
CA ARG A 100 -52.75 -0.78 32.07
C ARG A 100 -52.86 -1.83 30.96
N ARG A 101 -53.90 -2.67 30.97
CA ARG A 101 -54.17 -3.64 29.88
C ARG A 101 -54.18 -2.92 28.54
N THR A 102 -53.39 -3.41 27.57
CA THR A 102 -53.18 -2.69 26.30
C THR A 102 -54.49 -2.39 25.61
N ARG A 103 -54.75 -1.09 25.38
CA ARG A 103 -55.97 -0.61 24.75
C ARG A 103 -55.63 0.35 23.61
N LEU A 104 -56.08 0.00 22.41
CA LEU A 104 -56.09 0.88 21.25
C LEU A 104 -57.47 1.56 21.21
N VAL A 105 -57.48 2.89 21.20
CA VAL A 105 -58.72 3.67 21.11
C VAL A 105 -58.78 4.29 19.72
N ARG A 106 -59.88 4.04 19.01
CA ARG A 106 -60.15 4.67 17.71
C ARG A 106 -60.64 6.10 17.97
N GLN A 107 -59.91 7.09 17.47
CA GLN A 107 -60.29 8.50 17.52
C GLN A 107 -61.30 8.81 16.40
N SER A 108 -62.03 9.92 16.53
CA SER A 108 -63.10 10.36 15.60
C SER A 108 -62.66 10.45 14.14
N GLU A 109 -61.38 10.70 13.86
CA GLU A 109 -60.80 10.80 12.51
C GLU A 109 -60.36 9.45 11.93
N GLY A 110 -60.71 8.33 12.56
CA GLY A 110 -60.32 6.99 12.10
C GLY A 110 -58.88 6.59 12.45
N LEU A 111 -58.12 7.48 13.09
CA LEU A 111 -56.79 7.19 13.63
C LEU A 111 -56.86 6.36 14.91
N PHE A 112 -55.89 5.48 15.12
CA PHE A 112 -55.72 4.70 16.34
C PHE A 112 -54.73 5.41 17.27
N GLU A 113 -55.12 5.60 18.53
CA GLU A 113 -54.22 6.07 19.59
C GLU A 113 -53.95 4.93 20.60
N VAL A 114 -52.67 4.77 20.96
CA VAL A 114 -52.24 3.84 22.01
C VAL A 114 -52.49 4.48 23.36
N ALA A 115 -53.61 4.13 24.00
CA ALA A 115 -54.02 4.73 25.28
C ALA A 115 -53.23 4.18 26.47
N SER A 116 -52.92 2.87 26.47
CA SER A 116 -52.15 2.21 27.53
C SER A 116 -51.46 0.97 27.01
N VAL A 117 -50.36 0.58 27.66
CA VAL A 117 -49.56 -0.61 27.33
C VAL A 117 -49.43 -1.49 28.57
N GLY A 118 -49.72 -2.79 28.43
CA GLY A 118 -49.58 -3.77 29.51
C GLY A 118 -48.11 -4.01 29.84
N THR A 119 -47.83 -4.36 31.10
CA THR A 119 -46.46 -4.57 31.61
C THR A 119 -45.71 -5.69 30.89
N GLU A 120 -46.39 -6.79 30.56
CA GLU A 120 -45.78 -7.90 29.80
C GLU A 120 -45.35 -7.45 28.39
N ARG A 121 -46.23 -6.73 27.68
CA ARG A 121 -45.92 -6.19 26.36
C ARG A 121 -44.85 -5.12 26.43
N LEU A 122 -44.85 -4.31 27.49
CA LEU A 122 -43.81 -3.32 27.75
C LEU A 122 -42.44 -4.01 27.90
N LEU A 123 -42.36 -5.08 28.68
CA LEU A 123 -41.11 -5.84 28.86
C LEU A 123 -40.58 -6.38 27.52
N VAL A 124 -41.45 -7.02 26.74
CA VAL A 124 -41.08 -7.55 25.42
C VAL A 124 -40.65 -6.43 24.47
N LEU A 125 -41.40 -5.33 24.39
CA LEU A 125 -41.05 -4.18 23.56
C LEU A 125 -39.72 -3.56 23.99
N THR A 126 -39.51 -3.35 25.29
CA THR A 126 -38.24 -2.84 25.82
C THR A 126 -37.09 -3.79 25.47
N ALA A 127 -37.25 -5.10 25.65
CA ALA A 127 -36.21 -6.08 25.33
C ALA A 127 -35.85 -6.06 23.84
N VAL A 128 -36.85 -6.02 22.95
CA VAL A 128 -36.63 -5.92 21.50
C VAL A 128 -35.93 -4.61 21.12
N MET A 129 -36.37 -3.48 21.69
CA MET A 129 -35.75 -2.18 21.42
C MET A 129 -34.32 -2.08 21.97
N LEU A 130 -34.04 -2.71 23.11
CA LEU A 130 -32.70 -2.77 23.67
C LEU A 130 -31.78 -3.64 22.79
N ALA A 131 -32.25 -4.81 22.34
CA ALA A 131 -31.50 -5.65 21.41
C ALA A 131 -31.19 -4.89 20.11
N ARG A 132 -32.18 -4.19 19.57
CA ARG A 132 -32.00 -3.32 18.40
C ARG A 132 -30.96 -2.22 18.64
N PHE A 133 -31.04 -1.53 19.78
CA PHE A 133 -30.06 -0.49 20.15
C PHE A 133 -28.63 -1.05 20.24
N ILE A 134 -28.47 -2.24 20.84
CA ILE A 134 -27.16 -2.91 20.95
C ILE A 134 -26.62 -3.25 19.56
N ILE A 135 -27.47 -3.77 18.65
CA ILE A 135 -27.07 -4.09 17.28
C ILE A 135 -26.67 -2.81 16.52
N GLU A 136 -27.46 -1.74 16.60
CA GLU A 136 -27.15 -0.44 15.98
C GLU A 136 -25.81 0.12 16.50
N LEU A 137 -25.54 0.02 17.81
CA LEU A 137 -24.29 0.45 18.41
C LEU A 137 -23.09 -0.42 18.00
N ALA A 138 -23.27 -1.74 17.94
CA ALA A 138 -22.24 -2.66 17.47
C ALA A 138 -21.90 -2.36 16.00
N LEU A 139 -22.91 -2.13 15.15
CA LEU A 139 -22.72 -1.75 13.75
C LEU A 139 -22.00 -0.40 13.64
N LEU A 140 -22.33 0.60 14.46
CA LEU A 140 -21.60 1.88 14.48
C LEU A 140 -20.10 1.66 14.68
N MET A 141 -19.74 0.89 15.70
CA MET A 141 -18.33 0.66 16.09
C MET A 141 -17.58 -0.20 15.07
N VAL A 142 -18.19 -1.30 14.62
CA VAL A 142 -17.57 -2.21 13.63
C VAL A 142 -17.44 -1.52 12.27
N GLY A 143 -18.50 -0.82 11.84
CA GLY A 143 -18.50 -0.06 10.59
C GLY A 143 -17.47 1.06 10.59
N ALA A 144 -17.39 1.86 11.66
CA ALA A 144 -16.39 2.93 11.75
C ALA A 144 -14.96 2.37 11.77
N ARG A 145 -14.72 1.29 12.53
CA ARG A 145 -13.42 0.60 12.52
C ARG A 145 -13.06 0.14 11.11
N TRP A 146 -13.97 -0.54 10.43
CA TRP A 146 -13.73 -1.06 9.09
C TRP A 146 -13.43 0.08 8.10
N LEU A 147 -14.30 1.10 8.03
CA LEU A 147 -14.13 2.25 7.14
C LEU A 147 -12.82 3.00 7.38
N SER A 148 -12.41 3.16 8.65
CA SER A 148 -11.15 3.83 9.00
C SER A 148 -9.88 3.04 8.65
N THR A 149 -10.01 1.76 8.31
CA THR A 149 -8.90 0.88 7.93
C THR A 149 -8.83 0.57 6.44
N THR A 150 -9.76 1.08 5.64
CA THR A 150 -9.83 0.80 4.20
C THR A 150 -8.87 1.72 3.44
N PRO A 151 -7.83 1.19 2.77
CA PRO A 151 -6.84 1.99 2.05
C PRO A 151 -7.36 2.49 0.70
N ASN A 152 -8.22 1.71 0.03
CA ASN A 152 -8.69 2.03 -1.30
C ASN A 152 -9.89 3.00 -1.24
N ILE A 153 -9.77 4.15 -1.92
CA ILE A 153 -10.81 5.20 -1.98
C ILE A 153 -12.13 4.67 -2.56
N THR A 154 -12.06 3.87 -3.63
CA THR A 154 -13.25 3.30 -4.29
C THR A 154 -13.95 2.32 -3.35
N GLU A 155 -13.18 1.43 -2.72
CA GLU A 155 -13.71 0.50 -1.72
C GLU A 155 -14.30 1.22 -0.51
N LEU A 156 -13.72 2.35 -0.09
CA LEU A 156 -14.24 3.12 1.04
C LEU A 156 -15.67 3.61 0.77
N VAL A 157 -15.95 4.15 -0.42
CA VAL A 157 -17.30 4.59 -0.81
C VAL A 157 -18.24 3.40 -0.96
N LEU A 158 -17.78 2.34 -1.64
CA LEU A 158 -18.57 1.13 -1.87
C LEU A 158 -18.99 0.48 -0.53
N ASN A 159 -18.05 0.32 0.40
CA ASN A 159 -18.31 -0.24 1.72
C ASN A 159 -19.29 0.62 2.54
N THR A 160 -19.20 1.94 2.43
CA THR A 160 -20.13 2.86 3.11
C THR A 160 -21.56 2.70 2.61
N THR A 161 -21.73 2.62 1.28
CA THR A 161 -23.06 2.42 0.68
C THR A 161 -23.64 1.05 1.04
N ALA A 162 -22.81 0.00 1.04
CA ALA A 162 -23.22 -1.34 1.46
C ALA A 162 -23.67 -1.39 2.93
N LEU A 163 -22.91 -0.76 3.83
CA LEU A 163 -23.26 -0.67 5.25
C LEU A 163 -24.57 0.11 5.48
N THR A 164 -24.77 1.19 4.72
CA THR A 164 -26.02 1.96 4.74
C THR A 164 -27.21 1.11 4.28
N PHE A 165 -27.02 0.33 3.22
CA PHE A 165 -28.04 -0.60 2.73
C PHE A 165 -28.44 -1.66 3.77
N VAL A 166 -27.46 -2.22 4.49
CA VAL A 166 -27.74 -3.20 5.57
C VAL A 166 -28.61 -2.59 6.67
N LEU A 167 -28.41 -1.33 7.04
CA LEU A 167 -29.26 -0.64 8.02
C LEU A 167 -30.67 -0.37 7.49
N ASP A 168 -30.81 -0.09 6.20
CA ASP A 168 -32.11 0.14 5.57
C ASP A 168 -32.88 -1.17 5.29
N MET A 169 -32.20 -2.32 5.33
CA MET A 169 -32.79 -3.63 5.08
C MET A 169 -33.97 -3.93 6.00
N GLU A 170 -33.94 -3.49 7.27
CA GLU A 170 -35.07 -3.70 8.19
C GLU A 170 -36.38 -3.05 7.68
N LYS A 171 -36.28 -1.91 6.99
CA LYS A 171 -37.42 -1.17 6.47
C LYS A 171 -38.00 -1.91 5.27
N ILE A 172 -37.10 -2.44 4.43
CA ILE A 172 -37.46 -3.28 3.29
C ILE A 172 -38.16 -4.55 3.79
N LEU A 173 -37.59 -5.23 4.79
CA LEU A 173 -38.18 -6.44 5.39
C LEU A 173 -39.55 -6.16 6.00
N PHE A 174 -39.73 -5.05 6.71
CA PHE A 174 -41.05 -4.67 7.21
C PHE A 174 -42.03 -4.38 6.06
N ALA A 175 -41.58 -3.67 5.03
CA ALA A 175 -42.41 -3.33 3.88
C ALA A 175 -42.82 -4.57 3.06
N THR A 176 -42.00 -5.62 3.01
CA THR A 176 -42.30 -6.84 2.26
C THR A 176 -43.04 -7.88 3.12
N LEU A 177 -42.49 -8.21 4.29
CA LEU A 177 -42.93 -9.35 5.10
C LEU A 177 -44.08 -9.02 6.06
N ALA A 178 -44.30 -7.76 6.44
CA ALA A 178 -45.36 -7.45 7.39
C ALA A 178 -46.75 -7.67 6.73
N PRO A 179 -47.67 -8.40 7.41
CA PRO A 179 -49.05 -8.57 6.96
C PRO A 179 -49.77 -7.24 6.72
N LEU A 180 -50.68 -7.20 5.74
CA LEU A 180 -51.49 -6.02 5.41
C LEU A 180 -52.21 -5.41 6.64
N PRO A 181 -52.80 -6.19 7.57
CA PRO A 181 -53.44 -5.60 8.75
C PRO A 181 -52.47 -4.83 9.64
N ILE A 182 -51.23 -5.30 9.79
CA ILE A 182 -50.20 -4.63 10.58
C ILE A 182 -49.76 -3.35 9.88
N LYS A 183 -49.57 -3.38 8.56
CA LYS A 183 -49.25 -2.19 7.76
C LYS A 183 -50.33 -1.12 7.88
N THR A 184 -51.61 -1.52 7.77
CA THR A 184 -52.76 -0.63 7.94
C THR A 184 -52.85 -0.08 9.37
N LEU A 185 -52.59 -0.91 10.37
CA LEU A 185 -52.57 -0.48 11.77
C LEU A 185 -51.46 0.56 12.02
N VAL A 186 -50.23 0.30 11.57
CA VAL A 186 -49.09 1.21 11.71
C VAL A 186 -49.35 2.53 10.96
N ARG A 187 -49.87 2.47 9.73
CA ARG A 187 -50.21 3.66 8.93
C ARG A 187 -51.30 4.52 9.57
N ASN A 188 -52.28 3.89 10.21
CA ASN A 188 -53.39 4.59 10.85
C ASN A 188 -53.12 4.90 12.33
N THR A 189 -51.93 4.60 12.87
CA THR A 189 -51.57 4.95 14.24
C THR A 189 -51.13 6.40 14.31
N LYS A 190 -51.72 7.18 15.21
CA LYS A 190 -51.35 8.58 15.42
C LYS A 190 -49.88 8.68 15.87
N PRO A 191 -49.08 9.60 15.31
CA PRO A 191 -47.72 9.85 15.78
C PRO A 191 -47.70 10.12 17.28
N MET A 192 -46.80 9.46 18.01
CA MET A 192 -46.66 9.72 19.44
C MET A 192 -46.13 11.15 19.65
N PRO A 193 -46.73 11.94 20.55
CA PRO A 193 -46.27 13.30 20.81
C PRO A 193 -44.84 13.26 21.32
N LYS A 194 -43.94 13.95 20.63
CA LYS A 194 -42.57 14.15 21.12
C LYS A 194 -42.62 15.24 22.18
N THR A 195 -42.06 14.99 23.36
CA THR A 195 -41.78 16.07 24.31
C THR A 195 -40.84 17.06 23.63
N TRP A 196 -41.26 18.32 23.50
CA TRP A 196 -40.41 19.36 22.92
C TRP A 196 -39.05 19.40 23.62
N GLY A 197 -38.00 19.54 22.80
CA GLY A 197 -36.63 19.55 23.29
C GLY A 197 -36.36 20.78 24.14
N THR A 198 -35.36 20.69 25.01
CA THR A 198 -34.82 21.86 25.71
C THR A 198 -34.21 22.82 24.69
N HIS A 199 -34.75 24.03 24.61
CA HIS A 199 -34.16 25.15 23.89
C HIS A 199 -33.29 25.94 24.87
N TRP A 200 -32.07 26.30 24.46
CA TRP A 200 -31.18 27.16 25.24
C TRP A 200 -30.88 28.41 24.41
N HIS A 201 -31.31 29.58 24.88
CA HIS A 201 -31.08 30.87 24.22
C HIS A 201 -31.53 30.90 22.73
N GLY A 202 -32.65 30.23 22.41
CA GLY A 202 -33.17 30.14 21.05
C GLY A 202 -32.50 29.08 20.17
N ALA A 203 -31.35 28.52 20.57
CA ALA A 203 -30.72 27.39 19.90
C ALA A 203 -31.27 26.05 20.42
N GLY A 204 -31.48 25.09 19.52
CA GLY A 204 -31.79 23.73 19.91
C GLY A 204 -30.54 23.04 20.48
N VAL A 205 -30.62 22.49 21.69
CA VAL A 205 -29.48 21.78 22.32
C VAL A 205 -29.11 20.50 21.55
N ALA A 206 -30.10 19.85 20.92
CA ALA A 206 -29.89 18.58 20.23
C ALA A 206 -28.96 18.66 19.00
N PRO A 207 -29.13 19.59 18.04
CA PRO A 207 -28.18 19.75 16.93
C PRO A 207 -26.73 20.01 17.38
N VAL A 208 -26.54 20.87 18.39
CA VAL A 208 -25.20 21.19 18.93
C VAL A 208 -24.58 19.95 19.55
N PHE A 209 -25.33 19.24 20.38
CA PHE A 209 -24.88 17.98 20.98
C PHE A 209 -24.52 16.94 19.90
N ASN A 210 -25.35 16.80 18.87
CA ASN A 210 -25.11 15.86 17.77
C ASN A 210 -23.84 16.21 17.00
N LEU A 211 -23.61 17.49 16.70
CA LEU A 211 -22.41 17.96 16.00
C LEU A 211 -21.14 17.72 16.82
N LEU A 212 -21.19 18.02 18.12
CA LEU A 212 -20.07 17.76 19.03
C LEU A 212 -19.78 16.26 19.16
N MET A 213 -20.82 15.43 19.31
CA MET A 213 -20.66 13.98 19.37
C MET A 213 -20.11 13.39 18.08
N SER A 214 -20.59 13.85 16.91
CA SER A 214 -20.05 13.42 15.63
C SER A 214 -18.60 13.85 15.44
N GLY A 215 -18.26 15.09 15.82
CA GLY A 215 -16.89 15.60 15.73
C GLY A 215 -15.92 14.81 16.62
N MET A 216 -16.32 14.55 17.88
CA MET A 216 -15.52 13.73 18.79
C MET A 216 -15.38 12.29 18.30
N PHE A 217 -16.45 11.68 17.81
CA PHE A 217 -16.43 10.31 17.29
C PHE A 217 -15.52 10.18 16.06
N VAL A 218 -15.69 11.06 15.07
CA VAL A 218 -14.85 11.04 13.86
C VAL A 218 -13.41 11.36 14.23
N GLY A 219 -13.17 12.39 15.05
CA GLY A 219 -11.83 12.74 15.51
C GLY A 219 -11.11 11.59 16.22
N PHE A 220 -11.83 10.82 17.04
CA PHE A 220 -11.29 9.63 17.71
C PHE A 220 -10.86 8.54 16.73
N PHE A 221 -11.70 8.19 15.74
CA PHE A 221 -11.34 7.16 14.74
C PHE A 221 -10.28 7.64 13.76
N MET A 222 -10.29 8.94 13.41
CA MET A 222 -9.22 9.54 12.61
C MET A 222 -7.89 9.43 13.34
N TRP A 223 -7.84 9.78 14.62
CA TRP A 223 -6.64 9.69 15.44
C TRP A 223 -6.17 8.24 15.67
N TRP A 224 -7.09 7.31 15.99
CA TRP A 224 -6.70 5.93 16.31
C TRP A 224 -6.36 5.10 15.06
N LYS A 225 -7.07 5.28 13.94
CA LYS A 225 -6.95 4.36 12.80
C LYS A 225 -6.54 5.03 11.50
N ALA A 226 -7.16 6.15 11.12
CA ALA A 226 -6.88 6.76 9.83
C ALA A 226 -5.49 7.41 9.75
N ILE A 227 -5.07 8.16 10.77
CA ILE A 227 -3.75 8.80 10.79
C ILE A 227 -2.62 7.76 10.79
N PRO A 228 -2.64 6.70 11.63
CA PRO A 228 -1.64 5.63 11.55
C PRO A 228 -1.61 4.95 10.19
N LEU A 229 -2.76 4.74 9.55
CA LEU A 229 -2.81 4.18 8.19
C LEU A 229 -2.10 5.09 7.17
N VAL A 230 -2.34 6.40 7.22
CA VAL A 230 -1.66 7.39 6.36
C VAL A 230 -0.15 7.36 6.58
N THR A 231 0.30 7.33 7.84
CA THR A 231 1.74 7.28 8.14
C THR A 231 2.38 5.97 7.69
N ASP A 232 1.68 4.85 7.83
CA ASP A 232 2.16 3.55 7.37
C ASP A 232 2.27 3.51 5.84
N MET A 233 1.27 4.03 5.13
CA MET A 233 1.30 4.16 3.67
C MET A 233 2.46 5.04 3.19
N ALA A 234 2.65 6.21 3.81
CA ALA A 234 3.76 7.11 3.47
C ALA A 234 5.11 6.44 3.74
N THR A 235 5.23 5.68 4.83
CA THR A 235 6.44 4.92 5.15
C THR A 235 6.66 3.80 4.14
N ILE A 236 5.64 3.04 3.75
CA ILE A 236 5.75 2.00 2.72
C ILE A 236 6.17 2.60 1.38
N ALA A 237 5.55 3.72 0.97
CA ALA A 237 5.93 4.41 -0.26
C ALA A 237 7.38 4.91 -0.20
N HIS A 238 7.82 5.43 0.95
CA HIS A 238 9.20 5.85 1.15
C HIS A 238 10.19 4.66 1.13
N GLU A 239 9.86 3.54 1.76
CA GLU A 239 10.72 2.35 1.73
C GLU A 239 10.82 1.77 0.32
N LEU A 240 9.74 1.78 -0.47
CA LEU A 240 9.75 1.31 -1.86
C LEU A 240 10.44 2.29 -2.81
N CYS A 241 10.16 3.59 -2.69
CA CYS A 241 10.46 4.58 -3.72
C CYS A 241 11.31 5.76 -3.24
N GLY A 242 11.62 5.89 -1.95
CA GLY A 242 12.46 6.97 -1.43
C GLY A 242 13.94 6.80 -1.82
N GLY A 243 14.70 7.88 -1.96
CA GLY A 243 16.14 7.80 -2.27
C GLY A 243 16.45 7.36 -3.72
N PRO A 244 17.70 6.97 -4.01
CA PRO A 244 18.10 6.59 -5.37
C PRO A 244 17.33 5.36 -5.85
N GLN A 245 16.77 5.44 -7.06
CA GLN A 245 16.05 4.33 -7.70
C GLN A 245 16.86 3.72 -8.85
N ASP A 246 17.75 4.49 -9.45
CA ASP A 246 18.41 4.17 -10.71
C ASP A 246 19.74 3.45 -10.49
N PHE A 247 19.69 2.32 -9.78
CA PHE A 247 20.82 1.42 -9.64
C PHE A 247 20.35 -0.02 -9.47
N VAL A 248 21.28 -0.95 -9.72
CA VAL A 248 21.09 -2.39 -9.56
C VAL A 248 22.24 -3.01 -8.79
N VAL A 249 21.96 -4.14 -8.16
CA VAL A 249 22.87 -4.94 -7.34
C VAL A 249 22.85 -6.37 -7.86
N SER A 250 24.03 -6.98 -7.96
CA SER A 250 24.16 -8.43 -8.24
C SER A 250 24.44 -9.19 -6.94
N HIS A 251 23.48 -9.99 -6.51
CA HIS A 251 23.59 -10.86 -5.32
C HIS A 251 24.05 -12.28 -5.65
N ALA A 252 24.18 -12.61 -6.94
CA ALA A 252 23.93 -13.97 -7.37
C ALA A 252 24.98 -14.96 -6.85
N GLU A 253 26.28 -14.68 -6.88
CA GLU A 253 27.24 -15.81 -6.86
C GLU A 253 28.45 -15.67 -5.92
N MET A 254 28.62 -14.55 -5.24
CA MET A 254 29.73 -14.34 -4.28
C MET A 254 29.25 -14.11 -2.84
N ARG A 255 28.09 -14.67 -2.45
CA ARG A 255 27.60 -14.56 -1.06
C ARG A 255 28.63 -15.01 -0.02
N HIS A 256 29.51 -15.95 -0.38
CA HIS A 256 30.57 -16.46 0.48
C HIS A 256 31.76 -15.49 0.64
N LEU A 257 31.92 -14.50 -0.24
CA LEU A 257 32.99 -13.50 -0.19
C LEU A 257 32.57 -12.18 0.45
N GLY A 258 31.28 -11.97 0.68
CA GLY A 258 30.77 -10.72 1.23
C GLY A 258 30.93 -9.50 0.31
N VAL A 259 31.21 -9.71 -0.98
CA VAL A 259 31.34 -8.64 -1.97
C VAL A 259 30.00 -8.40 -2.66
N VAL A 260 29.57 -7.13 -2.71
CA VAL A 260 28.34 -6.70 -3.37
C VAL A 260 28.71 -5.77 -4.52
N HIS A 261 28.34 -6.15 -5.76
CA HIS A 261 28.54 -5.31 -6.93
C HIS A 261 27.28 -4.48 -7.19
N ALA A 262 27.46 -3.17 -7.36
CA ALA A 262 26.39 -2.25 -7.73
C ALA A 262 26.76 -1.47 -9.01
N ALA A 263 25.77 -1.19 -9.85
CA ALA A 263 25.93 -0.39 -11.05
C ALA A 263 24.73 0.55 -11.21
N GLY A 264 24.95 1.76 -11.75
CA GLY A 264 23.89 2.69 -12.08
C GLY A 264 23.03 2.17 -13.24
N THR A 265 21.73 2.43 -13.20
CA THR A 265 20.80 2.18 -14.30
C THR A 265 20.35 3.49 -14.95
N LEU A 266 19.69 3.39 -16.09
CA LEU A 266 18.99 4.54 -16.66
C LEU A 266 17.72 4.83 -15.86
N PRO A 267 17.30 6.10 -15.70
CA PRO A 267 15.99 6.42 -15.17
C PRO A 267 14.90 5.86 -16.08
N TYR A 268 13.81 5.37 -15.50
CA TYR A 268 12.68 4.94 -16.31
C TYR A 268 11.94 6.16 -16.87
N ALA A 269 11.84 6.24 -18.20
CA ALA A 269 10.98 7.17 -18.89
C ALA A 269 9.72 6.43 -19.38
N PRO A 270 8.50 6.85 -18.98
CA PRO A 270 7.28 6.24 -19.52
C PRO A 270 7.18 6.47 -21.03
N PRO A 271 6.62 5.51 -21.79
CA PRO A 271 6.46 5.64 -23.23
C PRO A 271 5.60 6.89 -23.57
N GLY A 272 6.12 7.77 -24.43
CA GLY A 272 5.52 9.04 -24.80
C GLY A 272 6.08 10.29 -24.09
N GLY A 273 7.08 10.14 -23.21
CA GLY A 273 7.73 11.28 -22.56
C GLY A 273 8.73 12.02 -23.45
N PRO A 274 8.96 13.34 -23.26
CA PRO A 274 9.92 14.12 -24.06
C PRO A 274 11.36 13.62 -23.95
N GLU A 275 11.70 12.92 -22.87
CA GLU A 275 13.02 12.32 -22.62
C GLU A 275 13.26 11.00 -23.37
N GLU A 276 12.18 10.37 -23.90
CA GLU A 276 12.28 9.23 -24.79
C GLU A 276 13.13 9.57 -26.02
N VAL A 277 13.17 10.84 -26.45
CA VAL A 277 13.96 11.29 -27.60
C VAL A 277 15.48 11.28 -27.32
N LEU A 278 15.92 11.43 -26.06
CA LEU A 278 17.35 11.53 -25.74
C LEU A 278 17.97 10.18 -25.38
N VAL A 279 17.23 9.32 -24.66
CA VAL A 279 17.72 8.00 -24.21
C VAL A 279 17.36 6.88 -25.20
N ALA A 280 16.27 7.00 -25.97
CA ALA A 280 16.04 6.19 -27.18
C ALA A 280 17.01 6.57 -28.33
N GLY A 281 17.92 7.49 -28.09
CA GLY A 281 19.04 7.79 -28.98
C GLY A 281 20.18 6.76 -28.89
N VAL A 282 20.49 6.19 -27.73
CA VAL A 282 21.74 5.41 -27.58
C VAL A 282 21.50 3.91 -27.73
N LEU A 283 20.45 3.36 -27.11
CA LEU A 283 20.17 1.92 -27.20
C LEU A 283 19.57 1.54 -28.57
N PRO A 284 18.60 2.27 -29.14
CA PRO A 284 18.17 2.07 -30.52
C PRO A 284 19.21 2.45 -31.56
N LYS A 285 20.12 3.43 -31.35
CA LYS A 285 21.25 3.63 -32.30
C LYS A 285 22.32 2.57 -32.15
N ALA A 286 22.56 2.00 -30.97
CA ALA A 286 23.49 0.88 -30.80
C ALA A 286 22.91 -0.38 -31.45
N VAL A 287 21.62 -0.66 -31.25
CA VAL A 287 20.90 -1.75 -31.92
C VAL A 287 20.80 -1.50 -33.44
N ARG A 288 20.53 -0.27 -33.88
CA ARG A 288 20.51 0.11 -35.30
C ARG A 288 21.90 0.08 -35.94
N ASN A 289 22.98 0.45 -35.24
CA ASN A 289 24.36 0.25 -35.69
C ASN A 289 24.69 -1.25 -35.81
N VAL A 290 24.26 -2.08 -34.87
CA VAL A 290 24.47 -3.54 -34.96
C VAL A 290 23.72 -4.13 -36.18
N ILE A 291 22.55 -3.58 -36.50
CA ILE A 291 21.75 -3.98 -37.67
C ILE A 291 22.33 -3.45 -39.00
N GLU A 292 22.70 -2.17 -39.07
CA GLU A 292 23.21 -1.50 -40.28
C GLU A 292 24.64 -1.94 -40.64
N VAL A 293 25.48 -2.24 -39.65
CA VAL A 293 26.88 -2.65 -39.85
C VAL A 293 27.01 -4.18 -40.01
N GLY A 294 25.87 -4.90 -39.96
CA GLY A 294 25.76 -6.33 -40.27
C GLY A 294 26.29 -7.26 -39.17
N GLY A 295 26.20 -6.85 -37.91
CA GLY A 295 26.51 -7.71 -36.76
C GLY A 295 27.30 -7.04 -35.64
N PRO A 296 27.25 -7.61 -34.42
CA PRO A 296 27.76 -7.01 -33.18
C PRO A 296 29.29 -6.85 -33.13
N ALA A 297 30.04 -7.58 -33.95
CA ALA A 297 31.51 -7.57 -33.96
C ALA A 297 32.15 -6.29 -34.50
N ARG A 298 31.37 -5.36 -35.08
CA ARG A 298 31.88 -4.16 -35.75
C ARG A 298 31.54 -2.84 -35.04
N ALA A 299 30.87 -2.89 -33.89
CA ALA A 299 30.55 -1.70 -33.10
C ALA A 299 31.68 -1.40 -32.09
N GLN A 300 32.36 -0.25 -32.20
CA GLN A 300 33.62 0.05 -31.49
C GLN A 300 33.49 0.44 -30.00
N SER A 301 32.29 0.39 -29.40
CA SER A 301 32.07 0.89 -28.03
C SER A 301 31.06 0.07 -27.22
N VAL A 302 30.96 -1.23 -27.49
CA VAL A 302 30.10 -2.16 -26.75
C VAL A 302 30.89 -3.41 -26.41
N PHE A 303 31.00 -3.76 -25.11
CA PHE A 303 31.46 -5.08 -24.69
C PHE A 303 30.34 -6.08 -24.97
N TYR A 304 30.49 -6.81 -26.07
CA TYR A 304 29.52 -7.83 -26.48
C TYR A 304 29.83 -9.16 -25.81
N TRP A 305 28.87 -9.66 -25.04
CA TRP A 305 28.86 -11.03 -24.57
C TRP A 305 28.07 -11.88 -25.60
N PRO A 306 28.63 -12.99 -26.12
CA PRO A 306 28.13 -13.70 -27.31
C PRO A 306 26.76 -14.36 -27.14
N SER A 307 26.25 -14.47 -25.92
CA SER A 307 24.88 -14.90 -25.66
C SER A 307 24.40 -14.40 -24.29
N VAL A 308 23.09 -14.30 -24.11
CA VAL A 308 22.49 -14.08 -22.78
C VAL A 308 22.90 -15.23 -21.85
N GLN A 309 23.01 -16.46 -22.37
CA GLN A 309 23.58 -17.58 -21.62
C GLN A 309 25.02 -17.31 -21.21
N PHE A 310 25.88 -16.69 -22.02
CA PHE A 310 27.25 -16.37 -21.66
C PHE A 310 27.31 -15.26 -20.62
N MET A 311 26.48 -14.21 -20.72
CA MET A 311 26.37 -13.22 -19.65
C MET A 311 25.89 -13.87 -18.35
N GLN A 312 24.91 -14.77 -18.42
CA GLN A 312 24.48 -15.58 -17.28
C GLN A 312 25.58 -16.52 -16.79
N THR A 313 26.44 -17.02 -17.69
CA THR A 313 27.60 -17.88 -17.38
C THR A 313 28.70 -17.05 -16.70
N VAL A 314 28.97 -15.83 -17.15
CA VAL A 314 29.93 -14.89 -16.55
C VAL A 314 29.42 -14.37 -15.20
N ALA A 315 28.12 -14.10 -15.12
CA ALA A 315 27.46 -13.86 -13.83
C ALA A 315 27.45 -15.12 -12.95
N GLN A 316 27.63 -16.29 -13.57
CA GLN A 316 27.81 -17.59 -12.94
C GLN A 316 29.26 -17.97 -12.60
N TRP A 317 30.23 -17.17 -13.04
CA TRP A 317 31.61 -17.49 -12.79
C TRP A 317 31.91 -17.22 -11.33
N THR A 318 32.54 -18.20 -10.70
CA THR A 318 33.21 -17.98 -9.44
C THR A 318 34.26 -16.88 -9.64
N THR A 319 34.59 -16.15 -8.58
CA THR A 319 35.60 -15.08 -8.63
C THR A 319 36.91 -15.57 -9.18
N SER A 320 37.30 -16.80 -8.86
CA SER A 320 38.46 -17.47 -9.44
C SER A 320 38.32 -17.65 -10.95
N GLU A 321 37.18 -18.10 -11.46
CA GLU A 321 36.95 -18.26 -12.90
C GLU A 321 36.83 -16.92 -13.63
N PHE A 322 36.23 -15.91 -13.01
CA PHE A 322 36.15 -14.58 -13.60
C PHE A 322 37.54 -13.94 -13.69
N VAL A 323 38.30 -13.94 -12.60
CA VAL A 323 39.68 -13.44 -12.58
C VAL A 323 40.55 -14.26 -13.53
N ASP A 324 40.41 -15.57 -13.57
CA ASP A 324 41.14 -16.47 -14.47
C ASP A 324 40.82 -16.17 -15.94
N ASN A 325 39.55 -15.99 -16.31
CA ASN A 325 39.15 -15.75 -17.69
C ASN A 325 39.44 -14.29 -18.14
N MET A 326 39.32 -13.32 -17.24
CA MET A 326 39.72 -11.93 -17.49
C MET A 326 41.25 -11.80 -17.60
N ALA A 327 41.99 -12.50 -16.72
CA ALA A 327 43.45 -12.61 -16.79
C ALA A 327 43.92 -13.29 -18.08
N ARG A 328 43.22 -14.34 -18.53
CA ARG A 328 43.54 -15.03 -19.81
C ARG A 328 43.26 -14.19 -21.04
N ASN A 329 42.16 -13.41 -21.06
CA ASN A 329 41.65 -12.81 -22.31
C ASN A 329 41.83 -11.28 -22.43
N GLN A 330 42.04 -10.55 -21.34
CA GLN A 330 42.22 -9.09 -21.37
C GLN A 330 43.59 -8.63 -20.84
N MET A 331 44.15 -9.33 -19.85
CA MET A 331 45.40 -8.93 -19.20
C MET A 331 46.59 -9.72 -19.74
N HIS A 332 46.99 -9.45 -20.98
CA HIS A 332 48.22 -10.01 -21.54
C HIS A 332 49.51 -9.34 -21.01
N ARG A 333 49.42 -8.42 -20.05
CA ARG A 333 50.55 -7.71 -19.44
C ARG A 333 50.44 -7.75 -17.92
N CYS A 334 51.52 -8.14 -17.23
CA CYS A 334 51.68 -7.82 -15.81
C CYS A 334 52.00 -6.33 -15.76
N GLU A 335 51.15 -5.55 -15.11
CA GLU A 335 51.41 -4.14 -14.86
C GLU A 335 51.31 -3.91 -13.36
N ASP A 336 52.41 -3.47 -12.75
CA ASP A 336 52.43 -3.13 -11.33
C ASP A 336 51.43 -2.00 -11.07
N TYR A 337 50.26 -2.36 -10.56
CA TYR A 337 49.31 -1.37 -10.08
C TYR A 337 49.85 -0.78 -8.78
N PRO A 338 49.87 0.55 -8.60
CA PRO A 338 50.42 1.17 -7.39
C PRO A 338 49.53 0.88 -6.17
N PHE A 339 49.76 -0.25 -5.51
CA PHE A 339 49.12 -0.67 -4.25
C PHE A 339 49.40 0.29 -3.08
N ALA A 340 50.38 1.19 -3.23
CA ALA A 340 50.79 2.15 -2.21
C ALA A 340 49.77 3.27 -1.96
N ALA A 341 48.71 3.41 -2.78
CA ALA A 341 47.56 4.22 -2.42
C ALA A 341 46.67 3.41 -1.46
N GLN A 342 46.59 3.85 -0.21
CA GLN A 342 46.04 3.17 0.97
C GLN A 342 44.55 2.75 0.88
N ASP A 343 43.91 2.91 -0.28
CA ASP A 343 42.48 2.68 -0.53
C ASP A 343 42.18 1.56 -1.55
N SER A 344 43.17 0.98 -2.23
CA SER A 344 42.93 -0.08 -3.22
C SER A 344 43.08 -1.48 -2.65
N PHE A 345 41.93 -2.05 -2.25
CA PHE A 345 41.65 -3.48 -2.10
C PHE A 345 42.52 -4.30 -1.10
N PRO A 346 42.50 -3.98 0.21
CA PRO A 346 43.15 -4.80 1.25
C PRO A 346 42.69 -6.28 1.25
N HIS A 347 41.46 -6.55 0.80
CA HIS A 347 40.96 -7.93 0.63
C HIS A 347 41.67 -8.70 -0.48
N PHE A 348 42.15 -8.03 -1.51
CA PHE A 348 42.86 -8.66 -2.62
C PHE A 348 44.28 -9.05 -2.21
N GLN A 349 44.96 -8.18 -1.46
CA GLN A 349 46.26 -8.51 -0.85
C GLN A 349 46.12 -9.69 0.12
N ALA A 350 45.15 -9.67 1.04
CA ALA A 350 44.92 -10.79 1.95
C ALA A 350 44.60 -12.12 1.21
N ALA A 351 43.87 -12.06 0.10
CA ALA A 351 43.61 -13.23 -0.74
C ALA A 351 44.89 -13.74 -1.43
N ILE A 352 45.75 -12.84 -1.92
CA ILE A 352 47.05 -13.22 -2.51
C ILE A 352 47.96 -13.84 -1.45
N GLU A 353 48.05 -13.24 -0.26
CA GLU A 353 48.85 -13.78 0.85
C GLU A 353 48.34 -15.16 1.27
N ALA A 354 47.02 -15.37 1.30
CA ALA A 354 46.41 -16.66 1.63
C ALA A 354 46.67 -17.72 0.56
N VAL A 355 46.67 -17.36 -0.73
CA VAL A 355 46.89 -18.31 -1.84
C VAL A 355 48.37 -18.60 -2.07
N THR A 356 49.23 -17.60 -1.92
CA THR A 356 50.67 -17.71 -2.23
C THR A 356 51.53 -18.03 -1.01
N GLY A 357 51.04 -17.75 0.20
CA GLY A 357 51.81 -17.85 1.44
C GLY A 357 52.85 -16.74 1.62
N MET A 358 52.91 -15.73 0.75
CA MET A 358 53.89 -14.64 0.82
C MET A 358 53.28 -13.37 1.41
N SER A 359 53.47 -13.15 2.72
CA SER A 359 52.90 -12.01 3.48
C SER A 359 53.62 -10.67 3.27
N GLY A 360 53.96 -10.33 2.02
CA GLY A 360 54.74 -9.12 1.73
C GLY A 360 55.04 -8.87 0.25
N ALA A 361 54.31 -9.49 -0.68
CA ALA A 361 54.45 -9.19 -2.10
C ALA A 361 53.92 -7.77 -2.37
N THR A 362 54.77 -6.89 -2.90
CA THR A 362 54.41 -5.49 -3.19
C THR A 362 54.42 -5.16 -4.67
N SER A 363 54.97 -6.06 -5.49
CA SER A 363 55.09 -5.94 -6.94
C SER A 363 54.81 -7.27 -7.62
N CYS A 364 54.41 -7.23 -8.90
CA CYS A 364 54.27 -8.43 -9.73
C CYS A 364 55.58 -9.22 -9.78
N SER A 365 56.75 -8.57 -9.77
CA SER A 365 58.04 -9.30 -9.79
C SER A 365 58.23 -10.24 -8.60
N ASP A 366 57.61 -9.95 -7.45
CA ASP A 366 57.66 -10.83 -6.27
C ASP A 366 56.88 -12.14 -6.49
N LEU A 367 55.91 -12.13 -7.41
CA LEU A 367 54.98 -13.22 -7.70
C LEU A 367 55.32 -13.98 -8.99
N VAL A 368 56.22 -13.44 -9.83
CA VAL A 368 56.65 -14.04 -11.11
C VAL A 368 57.21 -15.45 -10.92
N ALA A 369 57.94 -15.72 -9.83
CA ALA A 369 58.51 -17.04 -9.56
C ALA A 369 57.45 -18.13 -9.30
N LEU A 370 56.26 -17.74 -8.83
CA LEU A 370 55.11 -18.63 -8.65
C LEU A 370 54.32 -18.84 -9.95
N CYS A 371 54.62 -18.06 -11.00
CA CYS A 371 53.95 -18.09 -12.29
C CYS A 371 54.58 -19.09 -13.29
N SER A 372 55.02 -20.26 -12.83
CA SER A 372 55.61 -21.30 -13.69
C SER A 372 54.53 -22.18 -14.34
N GLY A 373 54.01 -21.76 -15.49
CA GLY A 373 53.12 -22.55 -16.34
C GLY A 373 52.06 -21.72 -17.07
N VAL A 374 51.35 -22.35 -18.02
CA VAL A 374 50.19 -21.74 -18.72
C VAL A 374 48.98 -21.57 -17.78
N HIS A 375 49.06 -22.09 -16.55
CA HIS A 375 47.95 -22.17 -15.58
C HIS A 375 48.23 -21.56 -14.20
N SER A 376 49.34 -20.85 -14.00
CA SER A 376 49.67 -20.22 -12.71
C SER A 376 49.34 -18.74 -12.74
N ILE A 377 48.20 -18.40 -12.14
CA ILE A 377 47.63 -17.05 -12.03
C ILE A 377 47.93 -16.51 -10.65
N VAL A 378 48.99 -15.71 -10.57
CA VAL A 378 48.92 -14.38 -9.98
C VAL A 378 49.71 -13.47 -10.90
N ARG A 379 49.06 -12.97 -11.96
CA ARG A 379 49.56 -11.82 -12.71
C ARG A 379 48.67 -10.65 -12.31
N LEU A 380 49.19 -9.87 -11.37
CA LEU A 380 48.67 -8.55 -11.01
C LEU A 380 49.12 -7.53 -12.06
#